data_AF-A0A662Y4U4-F1
#
_entry.id   AF-A0A662Y4U4-F1
#
_cell.length_a   1.000
_cell.length_b   1.000
_cell.length_c   1.000
_cell.angle_alpha   90.00
_cell.angle_beta   90.00
_cell.angle_gamma   90.00
#
_symmetry.space_group_name_H-M   'P 1'
#
loop_
_entity.id
_entity.type
_entity.pdbx_description
1 polymer ?
#
loop_
_entity_poly.entity_id
_entity_poly.type
_entity_poly.pdbx_seq_one_letter_code
_entity_poly.pdbx_strand_id
1 'polypeptide(L)'
;MLLDARGVTPSKPKTPEELQKHGKRLRDLLGGAPEALYECMYTKHKTQKRKIWNDGFVTLYASRKLVLYDDAPPAGKVIDDAKMSAFDWERKDEEYISVAKCDLARTHECNCLDERLLT
;
A
#
# COMPACT_ATOMS: atom_id res chain seq x y z
N MET A 1 33.63 -9.45 -36.08
CA MET A 1 32.49 -9.51 -35.15
C MET A 1 32.86 -8.72 -33.90
N LEU A 2 32.43 -7.47 -33.78
CA LEU A 2 32.44 -6.74 -32.51
C LEU A 2 31.14 -5.92 -32.47
N LEU A 3 30.33 -6.10 -31.43
CA LEU A 3 28.96 -5.62 -31.32
C LEU A 3 28.87 -4.12 -31.02
N ASP A 4 27.87 -3.45 -31.60
CA ASP A 4 27.50 -2.07 -31.34
C ASP A 4 26.98 -1.88 -29.90
N ALA A 5 27.67 -1.04 -29.12
CA ALA A 5 27.21 -0.57 -27.83
C ALA A 5 26.22 0.59 -28.02
N ARG A 6 24.92 0.27 -28.10
CA ARG A 6 23.87 1.29 -28.04
C ARG A 6 23.85 1.91 -26.65
N GLY A 7 24.26 3.18 -26.57
CA GLY A 7 24.30 3.98 -25.36
C GLY A 7 22.95 4.03 -24.67
N VAL A 8 22.88 3.43 -23.48
CA VAL A 8 21.86 3.76 -22.49
C VAL A 8 22.30 5.07 -21.86
N THR A 9 21.69 6.18 -22.27
CA THR A 9 21.91 7.46 -21.59
C THR A 9 21.31 7.38 -20.19
N PRO A 10 22.00 7.87 -19.14
CA PRO A 10 21.42 7.95 -17.81
C PRO A 10 20.22 8.90 -17.86
N SER A 11 19.02 8.38 -17.62
CA SER A 11 17.80 9.17 -17.60
C SER A 11 17.88 10.22 -16.50
N LYS A 12 17.68 11.48 -16.89
CA LYS A 12 17.65 12.66 -16.02
C LYS A 12 16.71 12.43 -14.81
N PRO A 13 17.07 12.86 -13.58
CA PRO A 13 16.16 12.78 -12.44
C PRO A 13 14.91 13.61 -12.76
N LYS A 14 13.75 12.95 -12.78
CA LYS A 14 12.46 13.59 -13.10
C LYS A 14 12.07 14.52 -11.97
N THR A 15 11.72 15.75 -12.30
CA THR A 15 11.22 16.78 -11.37
C THR A 15 9.91 16.28 -10.72
N PRO A 16 9.60 16.60 -9.44
CA PRO A 16 8.39 16.13 -8.76
C PRO A 16 7.08 16.46 -9.50
N GLU A 17 7.04 17.59 -10.23
CA GLU A 17 5.91 17.99 -11.07
C GLU A 17 5.70 17.09 -12.30
N GLU A 18 6.76 16.50 -12.85
CA GLU A 18 6.67 15.65 -14.05
C GLU A 18 6.17 14.24 -13.74
N LEU A 19 6.45 13.70 -12.54
CA LEU A 19 5.81 12.47 -12.06
C LEU A 19 4.28 12.66 -11.95
N GLN A 20 3.83 13.86 -11.60
CA GLN A 20 2.41 14.17 -11.47
C GLN A 20 1.69 14.28 -12.83
N LYS A 21 2.43 14.49 -13.93
CA LYS A 21 1.86 14.71 -15.27
C LYS A 21 1.45 13.42 -15.99
N HIS A 22 2.01 12.27 -15.61
CA HIS A 22 1.71 10.96 -16.22
C HIS A 22 0.96 9.99 -15.29
N GLY A 23 0.78 10.31 -14.02
CA GLY A 23 -0.02 9.52 -13.08
C GLY A 23 -1.52 9.78 -13.27
N LYS A 24 -2.32 8.73 -13.44
CA LYS A 24 -3.79 8.83 -13.34
C LYS A 24 -4.16 9.41 -11.97
N ARG A 25 -5.13 10.33 -11.90
CA ARG A 25 -5.56 10.89 -10.60
C ARG A 25 -6.22 9.78 -9.80
N LEU A 26 -5.93 9.68 -8.50
CA LEU A 26 -6.48 8.62 -7.65
C LEU A 26 -8.02 8.60 -7.68
N ARG A 27 -8.66 9.78 -7.73
CA ARG A 27 -10.11 9.89 -7.91
C ARG A 27 -10.62 9.15 -9.16
N ASP A 28 -9.90 9.20 -10.27
CA ASP A 28 -10.29 8.53 -11.52
C ASP A 28 -10.18 7.01 -11.36
N LEU A 29 -9.18 6.53 -10.61
CA LEU A 29 -9.01 5.11 -10.28
C LEU A 29 -10.10 4.59 -9.33
N LEU A 30 -10.63 5.46 -8.47
CA LEU A 30 -11.76 5.16 -7.59
C LEU A 30 -13.13 5.32 -8.29
N GLY A 31 -13.16 5.45 -9.63
CA GLY A 31 -14.41 5.61 -10.38
C GLY A 31 -15.14 6.93 -10.08
N GLY A 32 -14.41 7.97 -9.68
CA GLY A 32 -14.97 9.27 -9.29
C GLY A 32 -15.38 9.37 -7.81
N ALA A 33 -15.34 8.27 -7.07
CA ALA A 33 -15.67 8.27 -5.64
C ALA A 33 -14.65 9.07 -4.80
N PRO A 34 -15.09 9.73 -3.72
CA PRO A 34 -14.17 10.44 -2.82
C PRO A 34 -13.30 9.48 -1.98
N GLU A 35 -13.76 8.25 -1.80
CA GLU A 35 -13.09 7.20 -1.03
C GLU A 35 -13.52 5.81 -1.52
N ALA A 36 -12.73 4.80 -1.17
CA ALA A 36 -13.10 3.39 -1.29
C ALA A 36 -12.70 2.63 -0.04
N LEU A 37 -13.53 1.67 0.35
CA LEU A 37 -13.34 0.81 1.52
C LEU A 37 -12.85 -0.57 1.05
N TYR A 38 -11.86 -1.11 1.73
CA TYR A 38 -11.30 -2.43 1.45
C TYR A 38 -11.14 -3.22 2.76
N GLU A 39 -11.45 -4.51 2.71
CA GLU A 39 -11.05 -5.46 3.75
C GLU A 39 -9.52 -5.60 3.72
N CYS A 40 -8.91 -5.71 4.91
CA CYS A 40 -7.48 -5.87 5.05
C CYS A 40 -7.13 -6.67 6.30
N MET A 41 -5.90 -7.17 6.34
CA MET A 41 -5.29 -7.67 7.56
C MET A 41 -4.19 -6.72 8.01
N TYR A 42 -4.10 -6.50 9.32
CA TYR A 42 -3.09 -5.63 9.90
C TYR A 42 -2.42 -6.24 11.13
N THR A 43 -1.18 -5.81 11.37
CA THR A 43 -0.45 -6.14 12.60
C THR A 43 0.02 -4.88 13.31
N LYS A 44 -0.15 -4.83 14.63
CA LYS A 44 0.32 -3.71 15.47
C LYS A 44 1.80 -3.81 15.80
N HIS A 45 2.41 -4.99 15.62
CA HIS A 45 3.79 -5.26 16.02
C HIS A 45 4.70 -5.42 14.80
N LYS A 46 5.28 -4.30 14.34
CA LYS A 46 6.10 -4.26 13.12
C LYS A 46 7.38 -5.10 13.17
N THR A 47 8.05 -5.15 14.32
CA THR A 47 9.37 -5.78 14.47
C THR A 47 9.31 -7.21 14.99
N GLN A 48 8.11 -7.77 15.22
CA GLN A 48 7.98 -9.11 15.81
C GLN A 48 8.24 -10.21 14.78
N LYS A 49 9.05 -11.22 15.16
CA LYS A 49 9.41 -12.36 14.30
C LYS A 49 8.20 -13.18 13.82
N ARG A 50 7.20 -13.35 14.69
CA ARG A 50 5.92 -13.99 14.36
C ARG A 50 4.82 -12.93 14.44
N LYS A 51 4.20 -12.62 13.30
CA LYS A 51 3.13 -11.61 13.23
C LYS A 51 1.80 -12.24 13.66
N ILE A 52 1.05 -11.50 14.47
CA ILE A 52 -0.39 -11.73 14.66
C ILE A 52 -1.09 -10.75 13.74
N TRP A 53 -1.86 -11.30 12.81
CA TRP A 53 -2.69 -10.56 11.87
C TRP A 53 -4.11 -10.46 12.43
N ASN A 54 -4.70 -9.30 12.30
CA ASN A 54 -6.07 -9.01 12.72
C ASN A 54 -6.84 -8.56 11.48
N ASP A 55 -8.08 -8.98 11.36
CA ASP A 55 -8.98 -8.47 10.34
C ASP A 55 -9.35 -7.02 10.65
N GLY A 56 -9.59 -6.25 9.60
CA GLY A 56 -10.00 -4.86 9.69
C GLY A 56 -10.35 -4.28 8.33
N PHE A 57 -10.60 -2.98 8.31
CA PHE A 57 -10.99 -2.28 7.10
C PHE A 57 -10.10 -1.07 6.88
N VAL A 58 -9.77 -0.79 5.62
CA VAL A 58 -9.01 0.40 5.24
C VAL A 58 -9.81 1.24 4.27
N THR A 59 -9.95 2.52 4.59
CA THR A 59 -10.53 3.53 3.69
C THR A 59 -9.42 4.27 2.98
N LEU A 60 -9.40 4.20 1.66
CA LEU A 60 -8.54 4.99 0.79
C LEU A 60 -9.29 6.20 0.25
N TYR A 61 -8.90 7.39 0.67
CA TYR A 61 -9.41 8.65 0.16
C TYR A 61 -8.69 9.07 -1.12
N ALA A 62 -9.42 9.72 -2.03
CA ALA A 62 -8.87 10.35 -3.23
C ALA A 62 -7.76 11.38 -2.93
N SER A 63 -7.69 11.90 -1.70
CA SER A 63 -6.61 12.76 -1.20
C SER A 63 -5.31 12.02 -0.85
N ARG A 64 -5.22 10.72 -1.15
CA ARG A 64 -4.14 9.80 -0.74
C ARG A 64 -4.03 9.66 0.79
N LYS A 65 -5.15 9.80 1.50
CA LYS A 65 -5.25 9.47 2.92
C LYS A 65 -5.71 8.02 3.03
N LEU A 66 -5.05 7.24 3.88
CA LEU A 66 -5.49 5.92 4.31
C LEU A 66 -5.94 6.03 5.78
N VAL A 67 -7.05 5.38 6.11
CA VAL A 67 -7.52 5.25 7.48
C VAL A 67 -7.83 3.78 7.74
N LEU A 68 -7.21 3.22 8.77
CA LEU A 68 -7.38 1.84 9.20
C LEU A 68 -8.38 1.78 10.36
N TYR A 69 -9.34 0.87 10.25
CA TYR A 69 -10.37 0.57 11.22
C TYR A 69 -10.25 -0.89 11.68
N ASP A 70 -10.61 -1.15 12.93
CA ASP A 70 -10.74 -2.52 13.44
C ASP A 70 -11.97 -3.27 12.94
N ASP A 71 -13.00 -2.55 12.49
CA ASP A 71 -14.23 -3.10 11.92
C ASP A 71 -14.78 -2.16 10.82
N ALA A 72 -15.84 -2.57 10.13
CA ALA A 72 -16.44 -1.80 9.06
C ALA A 72 -16.99 -0.46 9.59
N PRO A 73 -16.67 0.69 8.96
CA PRO A 73 -17.31 1.96 9.27
C PRO A 73 -18.84 1.87 9.08
N PRO A 74 -19.65 2.56 9.91
CA PRO A 74 -19.26 3.49 10.97
C PRO A 74 -19.02 2.86 12.34
N ALA A 75 -19.18 1.53 12.49
CA ALA A 75 -19.03 0.85 13.77
C ALA A 75 -17.56 0.70 14.20
N GLY A 76 -16.65 0.58 13.24
CA GLY A 76 -15.21 0.45 13.49
C GLY A 76 -14.56 1.70 14.08
N LYS A 77 -13.63 1.48 15.02
CA LYS A 77 -12.75 2.50 15.60
C LYS A 77 -11.52 2.69 14.73
N VAL A 78 -11.09 3.94 14.56
CA VAL A 78 -9.82 4.28 13.91
C VAL A 78 -8.64 3.74 14.73
N ILE A 79 -7.85 2.87 14.11
CA ILE A 79 -6.60 2.32 14.66
C ILE A 79 -5.41 3.18 14.28
N ASP A 80 -5.33 3.56 13.01
CA ASP A 80 -4.25 4.40 12.49
C ASP A 80 -4.69 5.16 11.24
N ASP A 81 -3.99 6.24 10.90
CA ASP A 81 -4.16 6.94 9.65
C ASP A 81 -2.81 7.39 9.07
N ALA A 82 -2.74 7.45 7.74
CA ALA A 82 -1.54 7.82 7.03
C ALA A 82 -1.88 8.65 5.79
N LYS A 83 -1.02 9.60 5.46
CA LYS A 83 -1.09 10.32 4.18
C LYS A 83 0.06 9.86 3.32
N MET A 84 -0.25 9.12 2.25
CA MET A 84 0.77 8.57 1.37
C MET A 84 1.25 9.60 0.37
N SER A 85 2.56 9.66 0.16
CA SER A 85 3.11 10.36 -0.98
C SER A 85 2.85 9.55 -2.26
N ALA A 86 2.98 10.20 -3.42
CA ALA A 86 2.90 9.47 -4.69
C ALA A 86 4.02 8.41 -4.82
N PHE A 87 5.17 8.65 -4.19
CA PHE A 87 6.32 7.75 -4.21
C PHE A 87 6.07 6.48 -3.40
N ASP A 88 5.45 6.59 -2.22
CA ASP A 88 5.17 5.43 -1.37
C ASP A 88 4.18 4.45 -2.02
N TRP A 89 3.35 4.94 -2.94
CA TRP A 89 2.39 4.12 -3.69
C TRP A 89 3.05 3.24 -4.77
N GLU A 90 4.23 3.61 -5.25
CA GLU A 90 4.92 2.92 -6.34
C GLU A 90 5.91 1.85 -5.86
N ARG A 91 6.10 1.69 -4.54
CA ARG A 91 6.94 0.63 -3.96
C ARG A 91 6.32 -0.75 -4.19
N LYS A 92 6.90 -1.49 -5.13
CA LYS A 92 6.48 -2.86 -5.49
C LYS A 92 7.30 -3.94 -4.79
N ASP A 93 8.40 -3.56 -4.15
CA ASP A 93 9.37 -4.41 -3.47
C ASP A 93 8.97 -4.79 -2.03
N GLU A 94 7.99 -4.10 -1.45
CA GLU A 94 7.46 -4.40 -0.11
C GLU A 94 6.12 -5.17 -0.21
N GLU A 95 6.04 -6.29 0.52
CA GLU A 95 4.84 -7.15 0.65
C GLU A 95 3.74 -6.49 1.51
N TYR A 96 4.13 -5.52 2.36
CA TYR A 96 3.26 -4.81 3.28
C TYR A 96 3.36 -3.30 3.08
N ILE A 97 2.30 -2.60 3.45
CA ILE A 97 2.29 -1.13 3.52
C ILE A 97 2.50 -0.75 4.98
N SER A 98 3.62 -0.10 5.28
CA SER A 98 3.87 0.38 6.64
C SER A 98 3.17 1.72 6.89
N VAL A 99 2.26 1.74 7.86
CA VAL A 99 1.62 2.96 8.40
C VAL A 99 2.16 3.23 9.80
N ALA A 100 2.03 4.43 10.36
CA ALA A 100 2.76 4.86 11.56
C ALA A 100 2.82 3.81 12.69
N LYS A 101 1.70 3.14 12.99
CA LYS A 101 1.56 2.17 14.07
C LYS A 101 1.44 0.72 13.63
N CYS A 102 1.19 0.43 12.36
CA CYS A 102 0.82 -0.91 11.89
C CYS A 102 1.46 -1.25 10.54
N ASP A 103 1.49 -2.53 10.19
CA ASP A 103 1.72 -2.97 8.81
C ASP A 103 0.41 -3.56 8.25
N LEU A 104 0.07 -3.18 7.02
CA LEU A 104 -1.08 -3.67 6.27
C LEU A 104 -0.61 -4.70 5.24
N ALA A 105 -1.26 -5.85 5.19
CA ALA A 105 -0.99 -6.85 4.16
C ALA A 105 -1.75 -6.55 2.86
N ARG A 106 -1.17 -6.86 1.69
CA ARG A 106 -1.87 -6.76 0.40
C ARG A 106 -2.80 -7.97 0.23
N THR A 107 -4.06 -7.69 -0.07
CA THR A 107 -5.20 -8.62 -0.12
C THR A 107 -5.09 -9.76 -1.13
N HIS A 108 -4.06 -9.81 -1.98
CA HIS A 108 -3.91 -10.84 -3.02
C HIS A 108 -2.87 -11.94 -2.71
N GLU A 109 -2.12 -11.86 -1.61
CA GLU A 109 -1.07 -12.87 -1.30
C GLU A 109 -1.12 -13.44 0.13
N CYS A 110 -2.06 -13.01 0.96
CA CYS A 110 -2.27 -13.65 2.24
C CYS A 110 -3.28 -14.77 2.11
N ASN A 111 -2.86 -15.87 1.48
CA ASN A 111 -3.30 -17.16 2.01
C ASN A 111 -2.92 -17.12 3.48
N CYS A 112 -3.92 -17.20 4.36
CA CYS A 112 -3.72 -17.56 5.75
C CYS A 112 -2.64 -18.64 5.76
N LEU A 113 -1.46 -18.34 6.30
CA LEU A 113 -0.50 -19.37 6.71
C LEU A 113 -1.12 -20.05 7.93
N ASP A 114 -2.19 -20.77 7.64
CA ASP A 114 -2.98 -21.68 8.44
C ASP A 114 -2.05 -22.84 8.79
N GLU A 115 -1.56 -22.82 10.03
CA GLU A 115 -1.19 -23.93 10.92
C GLU A 115 -0.73 -25.32 10.37
N ARG A 116 -0.16 -25.44 9.17
CA ARG A 116 0.22 -26.75 8.58
C ARG A 116 1.70 -26.99 8.32
N LEU A 117 2.60 -26.22 8.93
CA LEU A 117 4.05 -26.50 8.89
C LEU A 117 4.69 -26.68 10.28
N LEU A 118 3.88 -26.95 11.29
CA LEU A 118 4.34 -27.38 12.62
C LEU A 118 3.71 -28.74 12.99
N THR A 119 3.98 -29.75 12.17
CA THR A 119 4.03 -31.17 12.57
C THR A 119 4.97 -31.90 11.65
#